data_AF-A0A816GEA8-F1
#
_entry.id   AF-A0A816GEA8-F1
#
_cell.length_a   1.000
_cell.length_b   1.000
_cell.length_c   1.000
_cell.angle_alpha   90.00
_cell.angle_beta   90.00
_cell.angle_gamma   90.00
#
_symmetry.space_group_name_H-M   'P 1'
#
loop_
_entity.id
_entity.type
_entity.pdbx_description
1 polymer ?
#
loop_
_entity_poly.entity_id
_entity_poly.type
_entity_poly.pdbx_seq_one_letter_code
_entity_poly.pdbx_strand_id
1 'polypeptide(L)'
;MTDNKHILANSAKCPFSPMSANGCSSPSTQSDDGADLLWSPQINSVELRNYQTNQTTQVTGPFSKTYGDCRHHVCTSTFMALPAHNQQKQSASKMMIDEIELKSPDYIRKEAYDYMAIFHNENKTSDADYERRLQQIDLELAQTGTYKQTKEELEYGCQLSWRNAGRCINRLFWRSLIIIDCRHVKTNDEMFKEICDHIRFAYNGGTL
;
A
#
# COMPACT_ATOMS: atom_id res chain seq x y z
N MET A 1 -8.23 -34.13 -34.70
CA MET A 1 -9.35 -34.58 -33.84
C MET A 1 -8.92 -34.35 -32.40
N THR A 2 -9.26 -33.16 -31.93
CA THR A 2 -9.20 -32.69 -30.55
C THR A 2 -10.23 -33.42 -29.71
N ASP A 3 -9.94 -33.61 -28.42
CA ASP A 3 -10.98 -33.48 -27.39
C ASP A 3 -10.36 -33.02 -26.06
N ASN A 4 -10.36 -31.70 -25.90
CA ASN A 4 -10.13 -30.96 -24.66
C ASN A 4 -11.41 -31.02 -23.82
N LYS A 5 -11.38 -31.71 -22.68
CA LYS A 5 -12.45 -31.58 -21.67
C LYS A 5 -12.09 -30.51 -20.65
N HIS A 6 -12.64 -29.32 -20.88
CA HIS A 6 -12.81 -28.28 -19.88
C HIS A 6 -13.76 -28.77 -18.77
N ILE A 7 -13.38 -28.60 -17.50
CA ILE A 7 -14.29 -28.73 -16.36
C ILE A 7 -14.25 -27.43 -15.54
N LEU A 8 -15.21 -26.55 -15.87
CA LEU A 8 -16.10 -25.80 -14.99
C LEU A 8 -15.53 -25.28 -13.65
N ALA A 9 -15.17 -23.99 -13.64
CA ALA A 9 -15.20 -23.19 -12.43
C ALA A 9 -16.65 -22.71 -12.19
N ASN A 10 -17.14 -22.89 -10.96
CA ASN A 10 -18.44 -22.42 -10.49
C ASN A 10 -18.53 -20.90 -10.67
N SER A 11 -19.34 -20.47 -11.64
CA SER A 11 -19.75 -19.09 -11.82
C SER A 11 -20.61 -18.65 -10.63
N ALA A 12 -20.22 -17.58 -9.94
CA ALA A 12 -21.19 -16.77 -9.22
C ALA A 12 -22.20 -16.27 -10.26
N LYS A 13 -23.46 -16.71 -10.15
CA LYS A 13 -24.54 -16.37 -11.08
C LYS A 13 -24.77 -14.85 -11.05
N CYS A 14 -24.32 -14.15 -12.09
CA CYS A 14 -24.86 -12.83 -12.43
C CYS A 14 -26.27 -13.03 -13.00
N PRO A 15 -27.29 -12.28 -12.57
CA PRO A 15 -28.64 -12.42 -13.09
C PRO A 15 -28.72 -11.64 -14.41
N PHE A 16 -28.36 -12.27 -15.52
CA PHE A 16 -28.75 -11.79 -16.85
C PHE A 16 -29.66 -12.82 -17.50
N SER A 17 -30.96 -12.50 -17.56
CA SER A 17 -31.89 -13.20 -18.47
C SER A 17 -31.59 -12.76 -19.92
N PRO A 18 -31.63 -13.66 -20.91
CA PRO A 18 -31.42 -13.27 -22.29
C PRO A 18 -32.71 -12.64 -22.85
N MET A 19 -32.69 -11.32 -23.11
CA MET A 19 -33.74 -10.69 -23.94
C MET A 19 -33.43 -10.91 -25.42
N SER A 20 -34.42 -11.48 -26.11
CA SER A 20 -34.55 -11.60 -27.55
C SER A 20 -34.23 -10.29 -28.28
N ALA A 21 -33.54 -10.40 -29.41
CA ALA A 21 -33.37 -9.34 -30.39
C ALA A 21 -34.74 -8.83 -30.87
N ASN A 22 -35.02 -7.54 -30.65
CA ASN A 22 -35.87 -6.68 -31.48
C ASN A 22 -35.86 -5.25 -30.91
N GLY A 23 -35.67 -4.27 -31.79
CA GLY A 23 -36.06 -2.87 -31.53
C GLY A 23 -34.98 -1.97 -30.95
N CYS A 24 -34.32 -1.22 -31.83
CA CYS A 24 -33.52 -0.06 -31.50
C CYS A 24 -34.42 1.02 -30.86
N SER A 25 -34.12 1.43 -29.63
CA SER A 25 -34.56 2.69 -29.02
C SER A 25 -33.62 3.00 -27.85
N SER A 26 -32.70 3.94 -28.06
CA SER A 26 -31.73 4.39 -27.05
C SER A 26 -32.44 5.08 -25.88
N PRO A 27 -32.26 4.67 -24.62
CA PRO A 27 -32.53 5.54 -23.49
C PRO A 27 -31.28 6.40 -23.27
N SER A 28 -31.50 7.72 -23.23
CA SER A 28 -30.51 8.71 -22.81
C SER A 28 -29.83 8.29 -21.50
N THR A 29 -28.60 7.82 -21.60
CA THR A 29 -27.79 7.41 -20.45
C THR A 29 -27.22 8.68 -19.82
N GLN A 30 -27.74 9.06 -18.67
CA GLN A 30 -27.04 9.98 -17.78
C GLN A 30 -25.74 9.28 -17.38
N SER A 31 -24.60 9.90 -17.70
CA SER A 31 -23.29 9.34 -17.42
C SER A 31 -23.02 9.46 -15.92
N ASP A 32 -23.13 8.33 -15.23
CA ASP A 32 -22.85 8.19 -13.80
C ASP A 32 -21.33 8.06 -13.57
N ASP A 33 -20.56 8.99 -14.14
CA ASP A 33 -19.09 8.96 -14.26
C ASP A 33 -18.37 8.96 -12.89
N GLY A 34 -19.10 9.16 -11.78
CA GLY A 34 -18.59 9.19 -10.42
C GLY A 34 -18.59 7.84 -9.67
N ALA A 35 -19.42 6.88 -10.07
CA ALA A 35 -19.59 5.61 -9.34
C ALA A 35 -18.40 4.65 -9.53
N ASP A 36 -17.76 4.69 -10.70
CA ASP A 36 -16.61 3.84 -11.05
C ASP A 36 -15.33 4.19 -10.29
N LEU A 37 -15.24 5.41 -9.76
CA LEU A 37 -14.07 5.90 -9.01
C LEU A 37 -14.07 5.44 -7.55
N LEU A 38 -15.21 5.00 -7.01
CA LEU A 38 -15.35 4.50 -5.64
C LEU A 38 -15.49 2.98 -5.55
N TRP A 39 -15.49 2.26 -6.68
CA TRP A 39 -15.62 0.82 -6.64
C TRP A 39 -14.41 0.16 -5.96
N SER A 40 -14.66 -0.50 -4.83
CA SER A 40 -13.68 -1.30 -4.09
C SER A 40 -14.31 -2.66 -3.75
N PRO A 41 -13.81 -3.78 -4.30
CA PRO A 41 -14.39 -5.08 -4.06
C PRO A 41 -14.21 -5.47 -2.58
N GLN A 42 -15.31 -5.83 -1.91
CA GLN A 42 -15.31 -6.32 -0.53
C GLN A 42 -14.89 -7.79 -0.52
N ILE A 43 -13.59 -8.03 -0.72
CA ILE A 43 -13.01 -9.38 -0.71
C ILE A 43 -12.51 -9.65 0.72
N ASN A 44 -12.93 -10.76 1.31
CA ASN A 44 -12.48 -11.18 2.66
C ASN A 44 -11.40 -12.26 2.61
N SER A 45 -11.34 -13.00 1.50
CA SER A 45 -10.28 -13.99 1.26
C SER A 45 -10.13 -14.26 -0.24
N VAL A 46 -8.92 -14.62 -0.66
CA VAL A 46 -8.62 -15.10 -2.02
C VAL A 46 -7.90 -16.43 -1.90
N GLU A 47 -8.29 -17.40 -2.73
CA GLU A 47 -7.54 -18.64 -2.87
C GLU A 47 -6.48 -18.48 -3.98
N LEU A 48 -5.22 -18.72 -3.63
CA LEU A 48 -4.11 -18.76 -4.58
C LEU A 48 -3.74 -20.22 -4.86
N ARG A 49 -3.50 -20.54 -6.13
CA ARG A 49 -3.06 -21.87 -6.56
C ARG A 49 -1.68 -21.80 -7.19
N ASN A 50 -0.75 -22.63 -6.70
CA ASN A 50 0.49 -22.93 -7.40
C ASN A 50 0.23 -24.07 -8.40
N TYR A 51 0.30 -23.77 -9.71
CA TYR A 51 0.04 -24.76 -10.77
C TYR A 51 1.16 -25.78 -10.99
N GLN A 52 2.37 -25.52 -10.47
CA GLN A 52 3.48 -26.48 -10.53
C GLN A 52 3.34 -27.56 -9.45
N THR A 53 2.96 -27.16 -8.22
CA THR A 53 2.84 -28.09 -7.08
C THR A 53 1.39 -28.55 -6.81
N ASN A 54 0.41 -27.96 -7.49
CA ASN A 54 -1.03 -28.10 -7.21
C ASN A 54 -1.46 -27.71 -5.78
N GLN A 55 -0.58 -27.05 -5.02
CA GLN A 55 -0.93 -26.56 -3.69
C GLN A 55 -1.80 -25.31 -3.80
N THR A 56 -2.84 -25.25 -2.96
CA THR A 56 -3.65 -24.05 -2.78
C THR A 56 -3.36 -23.43 -1.42
N THR A 57 -3.46 -22.10 -1.34
CA THR A 57 -3.26 -21.33 -0.11
C THR A 57 -4.32 -20.24 -0.05
N GLN A 58 -5.09 -20.23 1.02
CA GLN A 58 -6.03 -19.16 1.29
C GLN A 58 -5.29 -17.96 1.87
N VAL A 59 -5.43 -16.80 1.23
CA VAL A 59 -4.88 -15.53 1.69
C VAL A 59 -6.01 -14.71 2.27
N THR A 60 -5.86 -14.35 3.54
CA THR A 60 -6.75 -13.45 4.28
C THR A 60 -5.96 -12.21 4.70
N GLY A 61 -6.64 -11.08 4.80
CA GLY A 61 -6.02 -9.84 5.26
C GLY A 61 -6.84 -8.62 4.88
N PRO A 62 -6.48 -7.44 5.39
CA PRO A 62 -6.99 -6.20 4.82
C PRO A 62 -6.47 -6.11 3.38
N PHE A 63 -7.33 -6.45 2.41
CA PHE A 63 -7.02 -6.16 1.02
C PHE A 63 -6.93 -4.64 0.91
N SER A 64 -5.74 -4.17 0.54
CA SER A 64 -5.44 -2.75 0.46
C SER A 64 -6.56 -2.05 -0.32
N LYS A 65 -7.20 -1.08 0.33
CA LYS A 65 -8.05 -0.08 -0.33
C LYS A 65 -7.21 0.93 -1.13
N THR A 66 -5.89 0.85 -1.03
CA THR A 66 -4.92 1.90 -1.38
C THR A 66 -4.01 1.57 -2.57
N TYR A 67 -4.17 0.41 -3.22
CA TYR A 67 -3.65 0.22 -4.57
C TYR A 67 -4.76 0.48 -5.57
N GLY A 68 -4.84 1.76 -5.94
CA GLY A 68 -5.73 2.26 -6.97
C GLY A 68 -5.49 1.62 -8.33
N ASP A 69 -6.52 1.79 -9.16
CA ASP A 69 -6.51 1.79 -10.62
C ASP A 69 -6.99 0.51 -11.33
N CYS A 70 -7.29 -0.58 -10.64
CA CYS A 70 -8.13 -1.62 -11.23
C CYS A 70 -9.61 -1.20 -11.10
N ARG A 71 -10.15 -0.54 -12.13
CA ARG A 71 -11.58 -0.21 -12.18
C ARG A 71 -12.41 -1.46 -12.45
N HIS A 72 -13.71 -1.36 -12.19
CA HIS A 72 -14.68 -2.47 -12.31
C HIS A 72 -14.56 -3.27 -13.62
N HIS A 73 -14.08 -2.64 -14.70
CA HIS A 73 -13.95 -3.23 -16.03
C HIS A 73 -12.53 -3.25 -16.63
N VAL A 74 -11.52 -2.69 -15.96
CA VAL A 74 -10.17 -2.59 -16.53
C VAL A 74 -9.11 -2.92 -15.49
N CYS A 75 -8.33 -3.96 -15.77
CA CYS A 75 -7.14 -4.30 -15.02
C CYS A 75 -5.96 -3.48 -15.54
N THR A 76 -5.32 -2.70 -14.67
CA THR A 76 -4.19 -1.83 -15.02
C THR A 76 -2.88 -2.31 -14.39
N SER A 77 -2.87 -3.55 -13.89
CA SER A 77 -1.75 -4.15 -13.15
C SER A 77 -0.43 -4.23 -13.93
N THR A 78 -0.48 -4.21 -15.26
CA THR A 78 0.70 -4.27 -16.14
C THR A 78 1.33 -2.91 -16.41
N PHE A 79 0.73 -1.82 -15.94
CA PHE A 79 1.30 -0.49 -16.16
C PHE A 79 2.54 -0.32 -15.27
N MET A 80 3.70 -0.17 -15.93
CA MET A 80 5.02 -0.06 -15.28
C MET A 80 5.04 1.06 -14.25
N ALA A 81 4.53 2.22 -14.65
CA ALA A 81 4.05 3.25 -13.76
C ALA A 81 2.59 3.46 -14.15
N LEU A 82 1.68 3.11 -13.25
CA LEU A 82 0.43 3.86 -13.22
C LEU A 82 0.84 5.33 -13.00
N PRO A 83 0.18 6.31 -13.63
CA PRO A 83 0.30 7.70 -13.22
C PRO A 83 -0.25 7.81 -11.79
N ALA A 84 0.51 7.34 -10.82
CA ALA A 84 0.18 7.41 -9.41
C ALA A 84 0.32 8.88 -9.04
N HIS A 85 -0.77 9.65 -9.13
CA HIS A 85 -0.93 10.90 -8.40
C HIS A 85 0.10 12.04 -8.66
N ASN A 86 1.17 11.81 -9.44
CA ASN A 86 2.36 12.67 -9.49
C ASN A 86 2.37 13.57 -10.74
N GLN A 87 1.66 13.20 -11.81
CA GLN A 87 1.41 14.08 -12.96
C GLN A 87 0.04 14.79 -12.94
N GLN A 88 -0.90 14.37 -12.09
CA GLN A 88 -2.15 15.12 -11.84
C GLN A 88 -1.95 16.35 -10.94
N LYS A 89 -0.79 16.50 -10.29
CA LYS A 89 -0.45 17.67 -9.44
C LYS A 89 -0.48 19.01 -10.19
N GLN A 90 -0.45 19.01 -11.53
CA GLN A 90 -0.47 20.25 -12.32
C GLN A 90 -1.83 20.58 -12.93
N SER A 91 -2.82 19.67 -12.90
CA SER A 91 -4.12 19.88 -13.55
C SER A 91 -5.36 19.45 -12.74
N ALA A 92 -5.19 18.86 -11.55
CA ALA A 92 -6.28 18.51 -10.63
C ALA A 92 -6.43 19.51 -9.46
N SER A 93 -6.37 20.82 -9.73
CA SER A 93 -6.45 21.87 -8.71
C SER A 93 -7.83 22.08 -8.07
N LYS A 94 -8.72 21.06 -7.98
CA LYS A 94 -10.04 21.28 -7.36
C LYS A 94 -10.79 20.10 -6.71
N MET A 95 -10.44 18.83 -6.89
CA MET A 95 -11.19 17.74 -6.22
C MET A 95 -10.28 16.62 -5.72
N MET A 96 -10.46 16.32 -4.42
CA MET A 96 -10.01 15.14 -3.65
C MET A 96 -8.58 15.16 -3.06
N ILE A 97 -8.57 15.46 -1.76
CA ILE A 97 -7.48 15.48 -0.77
C ILE A 97 -6.45 16.56 -1.04
N ASP A 98 -6.70 17.76 -0.50
CA ASP A 98 -5.69 18.81 -0.45
C ASP A 98 -4.45 18.29 0.29
N GLU A 99 -3.26 18.68 -0.16
CA GLU A 99 -1.98 18.40 0.53
C GLU A 99 -1.98 18.88 2.01
N ILE A 100 -2.96 19.73 2.36
CA ILE A 100 -3.29 20.22 3.70
C ILE A 100 -3.96 19.13 4.57
N GLU A 101 -4.83 18.29 3.99
CA GLU A 101 -5.57 17.23 4.71
C GLU A 101 -4.65 16.06 5.10
N LEU A 102 -3.73 15.68 4.21
CA LEU A 102 -2.66 14.69 4.42
C LEU A 102 -1.61 15.10 5.48
N LYS A 103 -1.57 16.38 5.85
CA LYS A 103 -0.68 16.91 6.89
C LYS A 103 -1.46 17.43 8.10
N SER A 104 -2.77 17.17 8.16
CA SER A 104 -3.56 17.55 9.33
C SER A 104 -3.09 16.76 10.56
N PRO A 105 -3.03 17.37 11.75
CA PRO A 105 -2.64 16.67 12.97
C PRO A 105 -3.50 15.43 13.26
N ASP A 106 -4.78 15.46 12.91
CA ASP A 106 -5.69 14.32 13.09
C ASP A 106 -5.39 13.16 12.13
N TYR A 107 -5.04 13.46 10.88
CA TYR A 107 -4.57 12.43 9.94
C TYR A 107 -3.26 11.81 10.42
N ILE A 108 -2.28 12.64 10.83
CA ILE A 108 -1.00 12.14 11.35
C ILE A 108 -1.23 11.29 12.61
N ARG A 109 -2.13 11.71 13.53
CA ARG A 109 -2.49 10.92 14.71
C ARG A 109 -3.01 9.54 14.31
N LYS A 110 -3.96 9.49 13.39
CA LYS A 110 -4.55 8.23 12.91
C LYS A 110 -3.48 7.30 12.33
N GLU A 111 -2.65 7.79 11.42
CA GLU A 111 -1.60 6.98 10.78
C GLU A 111 -0.52 6.55 11.80
N ALA A 112 -0.17 7.41 12.75
CA ALA A 112 0.74 7.07 13.84
C ALA A 112 0.19 5.95 14.72
N TYR A 113 -1.09 5.99 15.05
CA TYR A 113 -1.76 4.97 15.85
C TYR A 113 -1.84 3.62 15.10
N ASP A 114 -2.24 3.65 13.84
CA ASP A 114 -2.29 2.45 12.98
C ASP A 114 -0.88 1.82 12.88
N TYR A 115 0.15 2.63 12.71
CA TYR A 115 1.54 2.19 12.71
C TYR A 115 1.98 1.61 14.06
N MET A 116 1.67 2.28 15.17
CA MET A 116 2.02 1.84 16.52
C MET A 116 1.33 0.52 16.89
N ALA A 117 0.09 0.30 16.45
CA ALA A 117 -0.59 -0.98 16.66
C ALA A 117 0.13 -2.14 15.95
N ILE A 118 0.62 -1.92 14.73
CA ILE A 118 1.44 -2.89 14.00
C ILE A 118 2.77 -3.11 14.73
N PHE A 119 3.46 -2.04 15.13
CA PHE A 119 4.74 -2.10 15.83
C PHE A 119 4.63 -2.87 17.15
N HIS A 120 3.62 -2.57 17.97
CA HIS A 120 3.36 -3.25 19.24
C HIS A 120 3.12 -4.74 19.01
N ASN A 121 2.16 -5.08 18.14
CA ASN A 121 1.77 -6.46 17.93
C ASN A 121 2.92 -7.32 17.36
N GLU A 122 3.75 -6.79 16.45
CA GLU A 122 4.85 -7.56 15.86
C GLU A 122 6.10 -7.62 16.77
N ASN A 123 6.42 -6.55 17.50
CA ASN A 123 7.59 -6.51 18.39
C ASN A 123 7.31 -6.98 19.83
N LYS A 124 6.04 -7.27 20.16
CA LYS A 124 5.62 -7.78 21.48
C LYS A 124 6.04 -6.85 22.63
N THR A 125 5.86 -5.55 22.44
CA THR A 125 6.06 -4.55 23.51
C THR A 125 5.03 -4.73 24.62
N SER A 126 5.27 -4.17 25.81
CA SER A 126 4.27 -4.21 26.87
C SER A 126 3.11 -3.26 26.57
N ASP A 127 1.89 -3.61 26.97
CA ASP A 127 0.71 -2.75 26.79
C ASP A 127 0.90 -1.39 27.49
N ALA A 128 1.55 -1.38 28.65
CA ALA A 128 1.86 -0.16 29.38
C ALA A 128 2.84 0.77 28.63
N ASP A 129 3.83 0.21 27.93
CA ASP A 129 4.75 1.00 27.11
C ASP A 129 4.08 1.52 25.84
N TYR A 130 3.22 0.70 25.21
CA TYR A 130 2.42 1.10 24.06
C TYR A 130 1.50 2.28 24.39
N GLU A 131 0.71 2.18 25.46
CA GLU A 131 -0.18 3.26 25.90
C GLU A 131 0.59 4.55 26.24
N ARG A 132 1.73 4.41 26.94
CA ARG A 132 2.61 5.54 27.24
C ARG A 132 3.12 6.20 25.97
N ARG A 133 3.50 5.42 24.95
CA ARG A 133 4.00 5.96 23.69
C ARG A 133 2.90 6.69 22.92
N LEU A 134 1.67 6.20 22.89
CA LEU A 134 0.54 6.91 22.27
C LEU A 134 0.31 8.29 22.92
N GLN A 135 0.34 8.37 24.25
CA GLN A 135 0.21 9.64 24.97
C GLN A 135 1.35 10.63 24.66
N GLN A 136 2.57 10.13 24.49
CA GLN A 136 3.70 10.97 24.07
C GLN A 136 3.49 11.52 22.65
N ILE A 137 3.03 10.68 21.72
CA ILE A 137 2.72 11.10 20.35
C ILE A 137 1.64 12.18 20.35
N ASP A 138 0.58 12.04 21.13
CA ASP A 138 -0.45 13.07 21.24
C ASP A 138 0.08 14.40 21.78
N LEU A 139 0.98 14.35 22.76
CA LEU A 139 1.62 15.54 23.31
C LEU A 139 2.51 16.22 22.26
N GLU A 140 3.33 15.47 21.53
CA GLU A 140 4.18 15.98 20.45
C GLU A 140 3.34 16.62 19.33
N LEU A 141 2.23 15.97 18.95
CA LEU A 141 1.30 16.47 17.94
C LEU A 141 0.64 17.78 18.39
N ALA A 142 0.20 17.86 19.64
CA ALA A 142 -0.40 19.07 20.19
C ALA A 142 0.59 20.25 20.23
N GLN A 143 1.88 19.98 20.46
CA GLN A 143 2.92 21.00 20.58
C GLN A 143 3.52 21.44 19.24
N THR A 144 3.70 20.50 18.31
CA THR A 144 4.50 20.73 17.09
C THR A 144 3.73 20.50 15.80
N GLY A 145 2.52 19.95 15.86
CA GLY A 145 1.73 19.54 14.69
C GLY A 145 2.22 18.26 14.03
N THR A 146 3.27 17.62 14.55
CA THR A 146 3.83 16.34 14.08
C THR A 146 4.42 15.55 15.26
N TYR A 147 5.03 14.40 15.00
CA TYR A 147 5.77 13.65 16.02
C TYR A 147 7.07 13.10 15.42
N LYS A 148 8.02 12.72 16.28
CA LYS A 148 9.26 12.07 15.88
C LYS A 148 9.27 10.62 16.33
N GLN A 149 9.53 9.74 15.37
CA GLN A 149 9.75 8.33 15.66
C GLN A 149 11.04 8.11 16.46
N THR A 150 11.04 7.14 17.36
CA THR A 150 12.26 6.65 17.99
C THR A 150 13.15 5.95 16.96
N LYS A 151 14.38 5.57 17.35
CA LYS A 151 15.28 4.85 16.46
C LYS A 151 14.71 3.48 16.10
N GLU A 152 14.17 2.76 17.08
CA GLU A 152 13.60 1.43 16.92
C GLU A 152 12.35 1.45 16.05
N GLU A 153 11.51 2.47 16.24
CA GLU A 153 10.35 2.73 15.39
C GLU A 153 10.79 3.04 13.95
N LEU A 154 11.83 3.85 13.75
CA LEU A 154 12.33 4.14 12.41
C LEU A 154 12.87 2.87 11.73
N GLU A 155 13.69 2.10 12.45
CA GLU A 155 14.29 0.87 11.94
C GLU A 155 13.24 -0.15 11.50
N TYR A 156 12.28 -0.42 12.37
CA TYR A 156 11.18 -1.32 12.06
C TYR A 156 10.31 -0.79 10.90
N GLY A 157 10.02 0.50 10.86
CA GLY A 157 9.23 1.11 9.79
C GLY A 157 9.88 0.95 8.42
N CYS A 158 11.20 1.14 8.32
CA CYS A 158 11.95 0.91 7.08
C CYS A 158 11.94 -0.57 6.67
N GLN A 159 12.17 -1.48 7.62
CA GLN A 159 12.12 -2.92 7.39
C GLN A 159 10.73 -3.39 6.92
N LEU A 160 9.68 -2.94 7.59
CA LEU A 160 8.28 -3.23 7.25
C LEU A 160 7.93 -2.68 5.86
N SER A 161 8.41 -1.49 5.52
CA SER A 161 8.20 -0.90 4.18
C SER A 161 8.80 -1.77 3.09
N TRP A 162 10.00 -2.32 3.30
CA TRP A 162 10.62 -3.26 2.35
C TRP A 162 9.85 -4.59 2.27
N ARG A 163 9.44 -5.16 3.41
CA ARG A 163 8.59 -6.36 3.44
C ARG A 163 7.30 -6.18 2.63
N ASN A 164 6.71 -4.98 2.68
CA ASN A 164 5.46 -4.64 2.03
C ASN A 164 5.63 -4.13 0.58
N ALA A 165 6.85 -4.06 0.06
CA ALA A 165 7.11 -3.68 -1.32
C ALA A 165 6.71 -4.81 -2.28
N GLY A 166 5.47 -4.78 -2.79
CA GLY A 166 4.87 -5.86 -3.60
C GLY A 166 5.64 -6.25 -4.89
N ARG A 167 6.53 -5.38 -5.37
CA ARG A 167 7.38 -5.62 -6.56
C ARG A 167 8.78 -6.15 -6.23
N CYS A 168 9.16 -6.28 -4.95
CA CYS A 168 10.47 -6.79 -4.55
C CYS A 168 10.43 -8.31 -4.33
N ILE A 169 11.22 -9.05 -5.10
CA ILE A 169 11.34 -10.51 -4.94
C ILE A 169 12.16 -10.89 -3.70
N ASN A 170 13.14 -10.07 -3.29
CA ASN A 170 14.09 -10.37 -2.21
C ASN A 170 13.57 -10.02 -0.82
N ARG A 171 12.25 -10.01 -0.61
CA ARG A 171 11.61 -9.69 0.67
C ARG A 171 11.90 -10.68 1.80
N LEU A 172 12.58 -11.81 1.53
CA LEU A 172 12.99 -12.76 2.56
C LEU A 172 13.99 -12.14 3.55
N PHE A 173 14.83 -11.22 3.08
CA PHE A 173 15.91 -10.60 3.85
C PHE A 173 15.51 -9.31 4.57
N TRP A 174 14.21 -9.00 4.64
CA TRP A 174 13.72 -7.71 5.11
C TRP A 174 14.18 -7.33 6.54
N ARG A 175 14.37 -8.32 7.43
CA ARG A 175 14.88 -8.11 8.80
C ARG A 175 16.40 -7.86 8.85
N SER A 176 17.13 -8.20 7.79
CA SER A 176 18.57 -7.98 7.70
C SER A 176 18.92 -6.59 7.18
N LEU A 177 17.92 -5.74 6.89
CA LEU A 177 18.14 -4.37 6.46
C LEU A 177 18.77 -3.56 7.59
N ILE A 178 19.93 -2.97 7.28
CA ILE A 178 20.66 -2.07 8.16
C ILE A 178 20.24 -0.64 7.84
N ILE A 179 19.82 0.11 8.85
CA ILE A 179 19.34 1.49 8.71
C ILE A 179 20.41 2.44 9.22
N ILE A 180 20.72 3.43 8.38
CA ILE A 180 21.62 4.54 8.71
C ILE A 180 20.75 5.77 8.96
N ASP A 181 20.65 6.22 10.21
CA ASP A 181 19.81 7.35 10.60
C ASP A 181 20.54 8.69 10.38
N CYS A 182 20.23 9.34 9.26
CA CYS A 182 20.77 10.65 8.88
C CYS A 182 19.78 11.79 9.12
N ARG A 183 18.76 11.66 9.99
CA ARG A 183 17.74 12.71 10.23
C ARG A 183 18.30 14.03 10.77
N HIS A 184 19.55 14.01 11.25
CA HIS A 184 20.26 15.18 11.77
C HIS A 184 20.94 16.02 10.67
N VAL A 185 21.12 15.48 9.47
CA VAL A 185 21.77 16.12 8.32
C VAL A 185 20.93 17.29 7.81
N LYS A 186 21.57 18.43 7.55
CA LYS A 186 20.88 19.67 7.12
C LYS A 186 21.45 20.31 5.87
N THR A 187 22.64 19.91 5.43
CA THR A 187 23.32 20.50 4.28
C THR A 187 23.57 19.49 3.17
N ASN A 188 23.68 19.97 1.93
CA ASN A 188 23.96 19.12 0.78
C ASN A 188 25.32 18.41 0.89
N ASP A 189 26.32 19.07 1.47
CA ASP A 189 27.66 18.51 1.64
C ASP A 189 27.65 17.34 2.65
N GLU A 190 26.94 17.50 3.76
CA GLU A 190 26.70 16.41 4.71
C GLU A 190 25.93 15.26 4.06
N MET A 191 24.88 15.54 3.28
CA MET A 191 24.14 14.50 2.54
C MET A 191 25.06 13.74 1.59
N PHE A 192 25.89 14.44 0.82
CA PHE A 192 26.85 13.81 -0.10
C PHE A 192 27.81 12.89 0.65
N LYS A 193 28.33 13.35 1.80
CA LYS A 193 29.21 12.56 2.65
C LYS A 193 28.52 11.29 3.15
N GLU A 194 27.32 11.41 3.72
CA GLU A 194 26.58 10.26 4.25
C GLU A 194 26.21 9.25 3.16
N ILE A 195 25.89 9.71 1.94
CA ILE A 195 25.65 8.83 0.78
C ILE A 195 26.94 8.09 0.39
N CYS A 196 28.08 8.78 0.35
CA CYS A 196 29.36 8.13 0.06
C CYS A 196 29.69 7.05 1.10
N ASP A 197 29.45 7.33 2.37
CA ASP A 197 29.68 6.38 3.46
C ASP A 197 28.70 5.20 3.38
N HIS A 198 27.43 5.44 3.06
CA HIS A 198 26.46 4.40 2.76
C HIS A 198 26.93 3.47 1.64
N ILE A 199 27.42 4.02 0.52
CA ILE A 199 27.88 3.20 -0.62
C ILE A 199 29.08 2.33 -0.23
N ARG A 200 30.05 2.90 0.52
CA ARG A 200 31.20 2.13 1.02
C ARG A 200 30.76 1.02 1.96
N PHE A 201 29.83 1.33 2.87
CA PHE A 201 29.25 0.37 3.80
C PHE A 201 28.52 -0.76 3.07
N ALA A 202 27.63 -0.41 2.14
CA ALA A 202 26.87 -1.38 1.36
C ALA A 202 27.77 -2.24 0.46
N TYR A 203 28.82 -1.67 -0.13
CA TYR A 203 29.76 -2.41 -0.98
C TYR A 203 30.56 -3.45 -0.20
N ASN A 204 31.05 -3.11 1.01
CA ASN A 204 31.74 -4.02 1.93
C ASN A 204 32.73 -5.00 1.25
N GLY A 205 33.58 -4.46 0.38
CA GLY A 205 34.59 -5.25 -0.35
C GLY A 205 34.02 -6.28 -1.34
N GLY A 206 32.79 -6.09 -1.80
CA GLY A 206 32.06 -7.03 -2.66
C GLY A 206 31.12 -7.99 -1.89
N THR A 207 31.06 -7.89 -0.56
CA THR A 207 30.18 -8.72 0.29
C THR A 207 28.94 -7.92 0.69
N LEU A 208 27.98 -7.87 -0.24
CA LEU A 208 26.69 -7.17 -0.10
C LEU A 208 25.78 -7.80 0.95
#